data_AF-A0AAN0IRU5-F1
#
_entry.id   AF-A0AAN0IRU5-F1
#
_cell.length_a   1.000
_cell.length_b   1.000
_cell.length_c   1.000
_cell.angle_alpha   90.00
_cell.angle_beta   90.00
_cell.angle_gamma   90.00
#
_symmetry.space_group_name_H-M   'P 1'
#
loop_
_entity.id
_entity.type
_entity.pdbx_description
1 polymer ?
#
loop_
_entity_poly.entity_id
_entity_poly.type
_entity_poly.pdbx_seq_one_letter_code
_entity_poly.pdbx_strand_id
1 'polypeptide(L)'
;MNEELYEAAKRGDSIGVQSALSQGANVNHQNPKEFEGTSLHVAVRGGYHDVVQILLSAGADVNLIDTDGDTALIEAAREGNCDVVELLLKKGADPSHSNNYGETALVAAASREYSNIVQLLSEEDDPNTSVHNKELYEAAKRGDSTGVQSALSQGANVNYQNPEK
;
A
#
# COMPACT_ATOMS: atom_id res chain seq x y z
N MET A 1 -3.84 14.23 21.78
CA MET A 1 -4.64 13.65 20.68
C MET A 1 -3.75 13.12 19.56
N ASN A 2 -3.25 13.92 18.60
CA ASN A 2 -2.43 13.35 17.49
C ASN A 2 -1.10 12.76 17.98
N GLU A 3 -0.42 13.46 18.89
CA GLU A 3 0.81 12.94 19.52
C GLU A 3 0.54 11.63 20.28
N GLU A 4 -0.59 11.54 20.98
CA GLU A 4 -0.98 10.34 21.72
C GLU A 4 -1.28 9.17 20.77
N LEU A 5 -1.92 9.44 19.63
CA LEU A 5 -2.16 8.45 18.59
C LEU A 5 -0.83 7.91 18.04
N TYR A 6 0.10 8.82 17.71
CA TYR A 6 1.43 8.46 17.22
C TYR A 6 2.20 7.63 18.25
N GLU A 7 2.26 8.07 19.50
CA GLU A 7 2.95 7.38 20.58
C GLU A 7 2.33 6.02 20.93
N ALA A 8 1.01 5.91 20.90
CA ALA A 8 0.33 4.63 21.08
C ALA A 8 0.65 3.66 19.92
N ALA A 9 0.61 4.14 18.67
CA ALA A 9 0.94 3.33 17.51
C ALA A 9 2.40 2.84 17.53
N LYS A 10 3.34 3.73 17.91
CA LYS A 10 4.76 3.42 18.07
C LYS A 10 5.04 2.36 19.14
N ARG A 11 4.16 2.21 20.14
CA ARG A 11 4.27 1.18 21.19
C ARG A 11 3.44 -0.07 20.92
N GLY A 12 2.69 -0.11 19.81
CA GLY A 12 1.75 -1.21 19.54
C GLY A 12 0.53 -1.23 20.47
N ASP A 13 0.19 -0.10 21.10
CA ASP A 13 -0.93 0.02 22.03
C ASP A 13 -2.24 0.25 21.28
N SER A 14 -2.90 -0.84 20.87
CA SER A 14 -4.18 -0.77 20.14
C SER A 14 -5.30 -0.11 20.94
N ILE A 15 -5.31 -0.20 22.28
CA ILE A 15 -6.29 0.48 23.13
C ILE A 15 -6.03 1.99 23.12
N GLY A 16 -4.77 2.40 23.28
CA GLY A 16 -4.36 3.80 23.19
C GLY A 16 -4.69 4.41 21.83
N VAL A 17 -4.46 3.67 20.74
CA VAL A 17 -4.81 4.09 19.37
C VAL A 17 -6.32 4.30 19.23
N GLN A 18 -7.15 3.33 19.64
CA GLN A 18 -8.61 3.46 19.59
C GLN A 18 -9.11 4.64 20.44
N SER A 19 -8.55 4.81 21.65
CA SER A 19 -8.88 5.91 22.54
C SER A 19 -8.57 7.26 21.90
N ALA A 20 -7.37 7.44 21.34
CA ALA A 20 -6.97 8.68 20.69
C ALA A 20 -7.83 9.00 19.46
N LEU A 21 -8.15 7.99 18.63
CA LEU A 21 -9.07 8.14 17.50
C LEU A 21 -10.48 8.55 17.95
N SER A 22 -11.00 7.93 19.02
CA SER A 22 -12.32 8.27 19.56
C SER A 22 -12.40 9.70 20.12
N GLN A 23 -11.26 10.26 20.54
CA GLN A 23 -11.14 11.66 20.99
C GLN A 23 -10.93 12.64 19.82
N GLY A 24 -10.93 12.17 18.57
CA GLY A 24 -10.81 13.01 17.38
C GLY A 24 -9.36 13.27 16.93
N ALA A 25 -8.41 12.40 17.30
CA ALA A 25 -7.08 12.45 16.70
C ALA A 25 -7.17 12.29 15.17
N ASN A 26 -6.43 13.11 14.45
CA ASN A 26 -6.30 12.99 13.00
C ASN A 26 -5.37 11.82 12.67
N VAL A 27 -5.92 10.74 12.12
CA VAL A 27 -5.19 9.53 11.72
C VAL A 27 -4.06 9.81 10.72
N ASN A 28 -4.18 10.89 9.94
CA ASN A 28 -3.24 11.30 8.90
C ASN A 28 -2.29 12.41 9.36
N HIS A 29 -2.23 12.71 10.66
CA HIS A 29 -1.26 13.66 11.18
C HIS A 29 0.17 13.13 11.00
N GLN A 30 1.01 13.86 10.27
CA GLN A 30 2.45 13.64 10.20
C GLN A 30 3.12 14.29 11.40
N ASN A 31 3.90 13.52 12.17
CA ASN A 31 4.57 14.01 13.38
C ASN A 31 5.86 14.77 13.02
N PRO A 32 5.95 16.09 13.17
CA PRO A 32 7.07 16.90 12.71
C PRO A 32 8.40 16.67 13.47
N LYS A 33 8.43 15.81 14.49
CA LYS A 33 9.59 15.65 15.39
C LYS A 33 10.37 14.35 15.22
N GLU A 34 9.76 13.32 14.63
CA GLU A 34 10.35 11.97 14.54
C GLU A 34 10.13 11.40 13.14
N PHE A 35 11.16 11.46 12.28
CA PHE A 35 11.14 10.96 10.88
C PHE A 35 9.94 11.43 10.04
N GLU A 36 9.20 12.46 10.48
CA GLU A 36 8.02 13.06 9.84
C GLU A 36 6.97 12.07 9.29
N GLY A 37 6.87 10.90 9.91
CA GLY A 37 5.92 9.86 9.53
C GLY A 37 4.55 10.02 10.20
N THR A 38 3.58 9.26 9.69
CA THR A 38 2.26 9.09 10.33
C THR A 38 2.27 7.97 11.35
N SER A 39 1.20 7.84 12.15
CA SER A 39 1.00 6.70 13.03
C SER A 39 1.03 5.36 12.29
N LEU A 40 0.64 5.33 11.00
CA LEU A 40 0.72 4.13 10.17
C LEU A 40 2.18 3.70 9.94
N HIS A 41 3.09 4.64 9.66
CA HIS A 41 4.51 4.33 9.43
C HIS A 41 5.13 3.63 10.64
N VAL A 42 4.97 4.18 11.83
CA VAL A 42 5.53 3.59 13.05
C VAL A 42 4.88 2.26 13.43
N ALA A 43 3.59 2.08 13.15
CA ALA A 43 2.91 0.80 13.35
C ALA A 43 3.44 -0.29 12.41
N VAL A 44 3.69 0.06 11.14
CA VAL A 44 4.26 -0.85 10.13
C VAL A 44 5.69 -1.23 10.51
N ARG A 45 6.57 -0.28 10.84
CA ARG A 45 7.95 -0.54 11.30
C ARG A 45 7.98 -1.41 12.55
N GLY A 46 7.04 -1.21 13.46
CA GLY A 46 6.91 -2.00 14.69
C GLY A 46 6.33 -3.40 14.47
N GLY A 47 5.83 -3.72 13.27
CA GLY A 47 5.16 -4.99 13.00
C GLY A 47 3.83 -5.17 13.75
N TYR A 48 3.19 -4.07 14.18
CA TYR A 48 1.97 -4.09 14.99
C TYR A 48 0.72 -4.24 14.11
N HIS A 49 0.47 -5.47 13.66
CA HIS A 49 -0.57 -5.80 12.68
C HIS A 49 -1.99 -5.35 13.12
N ASP A 50 -2.32 -5.47 14.40
CA ASP A 50 -3.60 -5.03 14.96
C ASP A 50 -3.74 -3.50 14.89
N VAL A 51 -2.68 -2.77 15.24
CA VAL A 51 -2.64 -1.31 15.12
C VAL A 51 -2.74 -0.88 13.66
N VAL A 52 -2.01 -1.52 12.75
CA VAL A 52 -2.09 -1.25 11.30
C VAL A 52 -3.54 -1.40 10.82
N GLN A 53 -4.21 -2.49 11.18
CA GLN A 53 -5.62 -2.70 10.80
C GLN A 53 -6.55 -1.63 11.37
N ILE A 54 -6.36 -1.21 12.62
CA ILE A 54 -7.17 -0.15 13.25
C ILE A 54 -6.98 1.17 12.50
N LEU A 55 -5.73 1.58 12.23
CA LEU A 55 -5.42 2.82 11.53
C LEU A 55 -5.99 2.83 10.11
N LEU A 56 -5.83 1.75 9.35
CA LEU A 56 -6.40 1.61 8.00
C LEU A 56 -7.94 1.60 8.01
N SER A 57 -8.55 1.02 9.05
CA SER A 57 -10.01 1.06 9.23
C SER A 57 -10.51 2.46 9.60
N ALA A 58 -9.67 3.27 10.24
CA ALA A 58 -9.94 4.66 10.56
C ALA A 58 -9.68 5.64 9.39
N GLY A 59 -9.28 5.13 8.22
CA GLY A 59 -9.04 5.94 7.03
C GLY A 59 -7.64 6.55 6.94
N ALA A 60 -6.64 5.87 7.51
CA ALA A 60 -5.25 6.22 7.28
C ALA A 60 -4.94 6.21 5.77
N ASP A 61 -4.37 7.31 5.27
CA ASP A 61 -3.88 7.43 3.91
C ASP A 61 -2.56 6.68 3.77
N VAL A 62 -2.58 5.64 2.93
CA VAL A 62 -1.46 4.71 2.71
C VAL A 62 -0.33 5.29 1.86
N ASN A 63 -0.59 6.41 1.17
CA ASN A 63 0.36 7.04 0.25
C ASN A 63 1.03 8.28 0.84
N LEU A 64 0.75 8.63 2.10
CA LEU A 64 1.54 9.63 2.79
C LEU A 64 2.98 9.14 2.97
N ILE A 65 3.91 10.08 2.85
CA ILE A 65 5.33 9.82 2.94
C ILE A 65 5.92 10.37 4.24
N ASP A 66 7.01 9.79 4.69
CA ASP A 66 7.82 10.29 5.79
C ASP A 66 8.96 11.22 5.31
N THR A 67 9.91 11.60 6.18
CA THR A 67 11.05 12.47 5.78
C THR A 67 11.95 11.88 4.70
N ASP A 68 12.08 10.55 4.69
CA ASP A 68 12.92 9.83 3.74
C ASP A 68 12.18 9.60 2.41
N GLY A 69 10.91 10.03 2.33
CA GLY A 69 10.03 9.81 1.19
C GLY A 69 9.45 8.40 1.17
N ASP A 70 9.59 7.64 2.27
CA ASP A 70 9.05 6.29 2.38
C ASP A 70 7.55 6.33 2.56
N THR A 71 6.84 5.47 1.84
CA THR A 71 5.44 5.14 2.13
C THR A 71 5.37 3.97 3.11
N ALA A 72 4.20 3.76 3.70
CA ALA A 72 3.93 2.57 4.50
C ALA A 72 4.19 1.25 3.73
N LEU A 73 4.02 1.24 2.40
CA LEU A 73 4.27 0.07 1.55
C LEU A 73 5.75 -0.24 1.41
N ILE A 74 6.61 0.76 1.23
CA ILE A 74 8.07 0.58 1.20
C ILE A 74 8.54 0.00 2.53
N GLU A 75 8.07 0.54 3.66
CA GLU A 75 8.41 0.04 4.99
C GLU A 75 7.94 -1.40 5.22
N ALA A 76 6.71 -1.74 4.82
CA ALA A 76 6.18 -3.10 4.96
C ALA A 76 6.98 -4.11 4.14
N ALA A 77 7.38 -3.73 2.91
CA ALA A 77 8.21 -4.54 2.04
C ALA A 77 9.63 -4.71 2.60
N ARG A 78 10.21 -3.63 3.15
CA ARG A 78 11.51 -3.65 3.82
C ARG A 78 11.49 -4.52 5.07
N GLU A 79 10.41 -4.59 5.82
CA GLU A 79 10.31 -5.45 7.01
C GLU A 79 9.88 -6.90 6.68
N GLY A 80 9.56 -7.20 5.42
CA GLY A 80 9.17 -8.55 5.00
C GLY A 80 7.74 -8.94 5.42
N ASN A 81 6.91 -7.96 5.79
CA ASN A 81 5.56 -8.18 6.31
C ASN A 81 4.56 -8.37 5.17
N CYS A 82 4.54 -9.56 4.56
CA CYS A 82 3.71 -9.89 3.40
C CYS A 82 2.22 -9.58 3.61
N ASP A 83 1.66 -9.87 4.78
CA ASP A 83 0.26 -9.61 5.10
C ASP A 83 -0.06 -8.10 5.11
N VAL A 84 0.89 -7.29 5.61
CA VAL A 84 0.75 -5.82 5.61
C VAL A 84 0.91 -5.27 4.21
N VAL A 85 1.85 -5.79 3.40
CA VAL A 85 2.00 -5.42 1.99
C VAL A 85 0.69 -5.67 1.24
N GLU A 86 0.13 -6.88 1.35
CA GLU A 86 -1.13 -7.23 0.68
C GLU A 86 -2.29 -6.32 1.14
N LEU A 87 -2.35 -6.02 2.43
CA LEU A 87 -3.37 -5.15 3.00
C LEU A 87 -3.24 -3.70 2.48
N LEU A 88 -2.02 -3.16 2.40
CA LEU A 88 -1.76 -1.81 1.89
C LEU A 88 -2.10 -1.70 0.39
N LEU A 89 -1.73 -2.70 -0.42
CA LEU A 89 -2.10 -2.77 -1.85
C LEU A 89 -3.63 -2.79 -2.02
N LYS A 90 -4.34 -3.62 -1.24
CA LYS A 90 -5.82 -3.63 -1.21
C LYS A 90 -6.43 -2.29 -0.81
N LYS A 91 -5.69 -1.42 -0.12
CA LYS A 91 -6.10 -0.07 0.27
C LYS A 91 -5.67 1.02 -0.73
N GLY A 92 -5.10 0.63 -1.87
CA GLY A 92 -4.71 1.55 -2.94
C GLY A 92 -3.34 2.20 -2.72
N ALA A 93 -2.42 1.51 -2.05
CA ALA A 93 -1.03 1.95 -1.99
C ALA A 93 -0.40 1.89 -3.39
N ASP A 94 0.35 2.91 -3.78
CA ASP A 94 1.07 2.97 -5.05
C ASP A 94 2.39 2.19 -4.94
N PRO A 95 2.53 1.01 -5.60
CA PRO A 95 3.77 0.23 -5.57
C PRO A 95 4.91 0.85 -6.36
N SER A 96 4.61 1.80 -7.25
CA SER A 96 5.58 2.45 -8.15
C SER A 96 6.28 3.66 -7.52
N HIS A 97 5.77 4.16 -6.39
CA HIS A 97 6.38 5.28 -5.68
C HIS A 97 7.81 4.93 -5.24
N SER A 98 8.74 5.85 -5.50
CA SER A 98 10.13 5.76 -5.07
C SER A 98 10.44 6.80 -4.01
N ASN A 99 11.09 6.40 -2.93
CA ASN A 99 11.55 7.32 -1.88
C ASN A 99 12.70 8.24 -2.36
N ASN A 100 13.22 9.08 -1.47
CA ASN A 100 14.29 10.05 -1.80
C ASN A 100 15.62 9.38 -2.20
N TYR A 101 15.76 8.07 -1.98
CA TYR A 101 16.92 7.26 -2.37
C TYR A 101 16.68 6.47 -3.66
N GLY A 102 15.51 6.61 -4.29
CA GLY A 102 15.12 5.85 -5.47
C GLY A 102 14.70 4.41 -5.18
N GLU A 103 14.46 4.05 -3.93
CA GLU A 103 13.98 2.72 -3.53
C GLU A 103 12.45 2.68 -3.63
N THR A 104 11.93 1.68 -4.34
CA THR A 104 10.50 1.32 -4.36
C THR A 104 10.24 0.14 -3.41
N ALA A 105 8.98 -0.20 -3.18
CA ALA A 105 8.63 -1.37 -2.37
C ALA A 105 9.21 -2.66 -2.96
N LEU A 106 9.22 -2.80 -4.28
CA LEU A 106 9.80 -3.95 -4.98
C LEU A 106 11.32 -4.03 -4.75
N VAL A 107 12.03 -2.90 -4.85
CA VAL A 107 13.48 -2.82 -4.60
C VAL A 107 13.80 -3.17 -3.14
N ALA A 108 13.02 -2.66 -2.18
CA ALA A 108 13.18 -2.95 -0.76
C ALA A 108 13.01 -4.45 -0.45
N ALA A 109 11.99 -5.11 -1.04
CA ALA A 109 11.76 -6.54 -0.86
C ALA A 109 12.85 -7.38 -1.54
N ALA A 110 13.28 -7.00 -2.74
CA ALA A 110 14.30 -7.72 -3.50
C ALA A 110 15.68 -7.66 -2.83
N SER A 111 16.06 -6.50 -2.27
CA SER A 111 17.35 -6.34 -1.57
C SER A 111 17.47 -7.20 -0.31
N ARG A 112 16.33 -7.63 0.25
CA ARG A 112 16.23 -8.50 1.44
C ARG A 112 15.80 -9.94 1.12
N GLU A 113 15.73 -10.29 -0.16
CA GLU A 113 15.40 -11.64 -0.65
C GLU A 113 14.00 -12.14 -0.25
N TYR A 114 13.05 -11.23 -0.01
CA TYR A 114 11.66 -11.57 0.32
C TYR A 114 10.86 -11.96 -0.94
N SER A 115 11.14 -13.15 -1.45
CA SER A 115 10.65 -13.66 -2.73
C SER A 115 9.12 -13.64 -2.87
N ASN A 116 8.38 -13.89 -1.78
CA ASN A 116 6.92 -13.82 -1.74
C ASN A 116 6.40 -12.39 -1.96
N ILE A 117 7.06 -11.38 -1.38
CA ILE A 117 6.69 -9.98 -1.56
C ILE A 117 7.13 -9.47 -2.94
N VAL A 118 8.31 -9.88 -3.41
CA VAL A 118 8.77 -9.58 -4.77
C VAL A 118 7.75 -10.09 -5.79
N GLN A 119 7.28 -11.33 -5.64
CA GLN A 119 6.25 -11.89 -6.52
C GLN A 119 4.95 -11.06 -6.45
N LEU A 120 4.47 -10.77 -5.24
CA LEU A 120 3.25 -9.98 -5.02
C LEU A 120 3.33 -8.59 -5.67
N LEU A 121 4.47 -7.89 -5.53
CA LEU A 121 4.65 -6.54 -6.07
C LEU A 121 4.92 -6.54 -7.57
N SER A 122 5.57 -7.58 -8.12
CA SER A 122 5.80 -7.69 -9.57
C SER A 122 4.50 -7.89 -10.35
N GLU A 123 3.50 -8.52 -9.74
CA GLU A 123 2.16 -8.67 -10.33
C GLU A 123 1.43 -7.32 -10.46
N GLU A 124 1.69 -6.38 -9.55
CA GLU A 124 1.10 -5.03 -9.53
C GLU A 124 1.87 -4.02 -10.41
N ASP A 125 3.19 -4.21 -10.58
CA ASP A 125 4.06 -3.34 -11.39
C ASP A 125 4.10 -3.71 -12.88
N ASP A 126 3.60 -4.90 -13.26
CA ASP A 126 3.48 -5.30 -14.66
C ASP A 126 2.14 -4.79 -15.27
N PRO A 127 2.19 -3.87 -16.26
CA PRO A 127 1.01 -3.42 -16.98
C PRO A 127 0.34 -4.53 -17.80
N ASN A 128 0.84 -5.77 -17.82
CA ASN A 128 0.24 -6.93 -18.48
C ASN A 128 -0.47 -7.92 -17.53
N THR A 129 -0.32 -7.81 -16.20
CA THR A 129 -0.96 -8.71 -15.22
C THR A 129 -2.27 -8.19 -14.65
N SER A 130 -2.63 -6.92 -14.89
CA SER A 130 -3.93 -6.39 -14.46
C SER A 130 -5.04 -7.29 -14.97
N VAL A 131 -5.82 -7.87 -14.04
CA VAL A 131 -6.98 -8.73 -14.33
C VAL A 131 -7.89 -8.07 -15.36
N HIS A 132 -7.98 -6.74 -15.29
CA HIS A 132 -8.74 -5.89 -16.20
C HIS A 132 -8.17 -5.88 -17.64
N ASN A 133 -6.86 -6.04 -17.87
CA ASN A 133 -6.29 -6.17 -19.22
C ASN A 133 -6.65 -7.50 -19.87
N LYS A 134 -6.62 -8.58 -19.07
CA LYS A 134 -7.10 -9.89 -19.51
C LYS A 134 -8.61 -9.88 -19.79
N GLU A 135 -9.40 -9.25 -18.91
CA GLU A 135 -10.84 -9.06 -19.09
C GLU A 135 -11.15 -8.20 -20.32
N LEU A 136 -10.41 -7.11 -20.53
CA LEU A 136 -10.53 -6.26 -21.72
C LEU A 136 -10.27 -7.09 -22.99
N TYR A 137 -9.19 -7.87 -23.01
CA TYR A 137 -8.84 -8.72 -24.16
C TYR A 137 -9.90 -9.78 -24.44
N GLU A 138 -10.35 -10.53 -23.43
CA GLU A 138 -11.38 -11.56 -23.61
C GLU A 138 -12.75 -10.95 -23.96
N ALA A 139 -13.11 -9.81 -23.39
CA ALA A 139 -14.32 -9.08 -23.74
C ALA A 139 -14.27 -8.59 -25.20
N ALA A 140 -13.15 -8.00 -25.63
CA ALA A 140 -12.94 -7.57 -27.01
C ALA A 140 -13.00 -8.74 -28.00
N LYS A 141 -12.37 -9.88 -27.67
CA LYS A 141 -12.40 -11.12 -28.47
C LYS A 141 -13.80 -11.71 -28.61
N ARG A 142 -14.64 -11.60 -27.57
CA ARG A 142 -16.03 -12.07 -27.58
C ARG A 142 -17.02 -11.06 -28.18
N GLY A 143 -16.60 -9.83 -28.45
CA GLY A 143 -17.48 -8.74 -28.86
C GLY A 143 -18.38 -8.22 -27.73
N ASP A 144 -17.99 -8.43 -26.47
CA ASP A 144 -18.72 -7.98 -25.29
C ASP A 144 -18.41 -6.50 -24.99
N SER A 145 -19.23 -5.62 -25.56
CA SER A 145 -19.09 -4.17 -25.37
C SER A 145 -19.19 -3.72 -23.92
N THR A 146 -19.97 -4.43 -23.10
CA THR A 146 -20.15 -4.11 -21.68
C THR A 146 -18.92 -4.49 -20.88
N GLY A 147 -18.36 -5.68 -21.13
CA GLY A 147 -17.10 -6.12 -20.54
C GLY A 147 -15.92 -5.21 -20.93
N VAL A 148 -15.88 -4.74 -22.19
CA VAL A 148 -14.88 -3.76 -22.64
C VAL A 148 -15.00 -2.46 -21.85
N GLN A 149 -16.21 -1.90 -21.73
CA GLN A 149 -16.42 -0.66 -20.98
C GLN A 149 -16.08 -0.83 -19.48
N SER A 150 -16.46 -1.95 -18.88
CA SER A 150 -16.18 -2.27 -17.48
C SER A 150 -14.67 -2.33 -17.22
N ALA A 151 -13.93 -3.10 -18.02
CA ALA A 151 -12.49 -3.24 -17.89
C ALA A 151 -11.76 -1.89 -18.06
N LEU A 152 -12.16 -1.08 -19.06
CA LEU A 152 -11.60 0.27 -19.25
C LEU A 152 -11.89 1.19 -18.06
N SER A 153 -13.08 1.11 -17.47
CA SER A 153 -13.42 1.90 -16.28
C SER A 153 -12.64 1.47 -15.03
N GLN A 154 -12.13 0.24 -15.01
CA GLN A 154 -11.27 -0.30 -13.95
C GLN A 154 -9.76 -0.17 -14.27
N GLY A 155 -9.42 0.64 -15.29
CA GLY A 155 -8.04 1.00 -15.59
C GLY A 155 -7.33 0.08 -16.58
N ALA A 156 -8.06 -0.73 -17.35
CA ALA A 156 -7.45 -1.55 -18.39
C ALA A 156 -6.77 -0.68 -19.48
N ASN A 157 -5.59 -1.09 -19.89
CA ASN A 157 -4.80 -0.51 -20.96
C ASN A 157 -5.34 -0.95 -22.33
N VAL A 158 -5.88 0.01 -23.09
CA VAL A 158 -6.39 -0.17 -24.46
C VAL A 158 -5.37 -0.76 -25.44
N ASN A 159 -4.08 -0.61 -25.17
CA ASN A 159 -3.00 -1.05 -26.05
C ASN A 159 -2.45 -2.44 -25.66
N TYR A 160 -3.08 -3.14 -24.71
CA TYR A 160 -2.69 -4.50 -24.33
C TYR A 160 -2.74 -5.44 -25.54
N GLN A 161 -1.62 -6.12 -25.80
CA GLN A 161 -1.49 -7.17 -26.80
C GLN A 161 -1.18 -8.48 -26.06
N ASN A 162 -1.88 -9.55 -26.42
CA ASN A 162 -1.75 -10.86 -25.75
C ASN A 162 -0.26 -11.27 -25.61
N PRO A 163 0.25 -11.52 -24.38
CA PRO A 163 1.63 -11.94 -24.17
C PRO A 163 1.93 -13.37 -24.64
N GLU A 164 0.90 -14.17 -24.97
CA GLU A 164 1.07 -15.54 -25.52
C GLU A 164 1.26 -15.57 -27.05
N LYS A 165 1.89 -14.56 -27.65
CA LYS A 165 2.25 -14.55 -29.08
C LYS A 165 3.74 -14.34 -29.33
#